data_AF-A0AAE3VWC7-F1
#
_entry.id   AF-A0AAE3VWC7-F1
#
_cell.length_a   1.000
_cell.length_b   1.000
_cell.length_c   1.000
_cell.angle_alpha   90.00
_cell.angle_beta   90.00
_cell.angle_gamma   90.00
#
_symmetry.space_group_name_H-M   'P 1'
#
loop_
_entity.id
_entity.type
_entity.pdbx_description
1 polymer ?
#
loop_
_entity_poly.entity_id
_entity_poly.type
_entity_poly.pdbx_seq_one_letter_code
_entity_poly.pdbx_strand_id
1 'polypeptide(L)'
;MHVTGGHYATWAQFLDRWAAGEPLDPAALPPLTPDDLTGDSWERLATRIGDALSRRLQAWSDVLTNDMSTAVDDFGYGRALQRARAPLAGIRGLAATPALPPELSAKFLAAVDGKIRDTQRQLEEQVERLRRDGVPRPIVEARLRAIRDNQLTTATHGPPVAGDPWAAAHGARRRIVS
;
A
#
# COMPACT_ATOMS: atom_id res chain seq x y z
N MET A 1 -19.64 4.20 -33.01
CA MET A 1 -18.27 3.66 -32.90
C MET A 1 -18.03 3.41 -31.41
N HIS A 2 -18.28 2.19 -30.92
CA HIS A 2 -18.26 1.86 -29.49
C HIS A 2 -16.85 1.47 -29.05
N VAL A 3 -16.09 2.45 -28.52
CA VAL A 3 -14.77 2.22 -27.89
C VAL A 3 -14.90 1.99 -26.37
N THR A 4 -16.12 2.10 -25.84
CA THR A 4 -16.48 2.08 -24.41
C THR A 4 -16.07 0.79 -23.67
N GLY A 5 -16.03 -0.36 -24.35
CA GLY A 5 -15.62 -1.64 -23.74
C GLY A 5 -14.10 -1.77 -23.52
N GLY A 6 -13.29 -1.00 -24.26
CA GLY A 6 -11.84 -1.13 -24.24
C GLY A 6 -11.19 -0.57 -22.97
N HIS A 7 -11.59 0.63 -22.54
CA HIS A 7 -11.02 1.26 -21.35
C HIS A 7 -11.35 0.48 -20.08
N TYR A 8 -12.60 0.06 -19.91
CA TYR A 8 -13.00 -0.80 -18.79
C TYR A 8 -12.20 -2.10 -18.74
N ALA A 9 -12.07 -2.79 -19.88
CA ALA A 9 -11.34 -4.06 -19.95
C ALA A 9 -9.86 -3.91 -19.62
N THR A 10 -9.20 -2.87 -20.14
CA THR A 10 -7.80 -2.55 -19.84
C THR A 10 -7.59 -2.28 -18.35
N TRP A 11 -8.48 -1.47 -17.76
CA TRP A 11 -8.44 -1.20 -16.32
C TRP A 11 -8.68 -2.46 -15.49
N ALA A 12 -9.69 -3.25 -15.83
CA ALA A 12 -10.00 -4.50 -15.14
C ALA A 12 -8.82 -5.48 -15.16
N GLN A 13 -8.20 -5.69 -16.32
CA GLN A 13 -7.06 -6.58 -16.48
C GLN A 13 -5.83 -6.06 -15.70
N PHE A 14 -5.57 -4.76 -15.75
CA PHE A 14 -4.50 -4.15 -14.96
C PHE A 14 -4.73 -4.38 -13.47
N LEU A 15 -5.95 -4.10 -12.96
CA LEU A 15 -6.27 -4.21 -11.53
C LEU A 15 -6.12 -5.63 -11.03
N ASP A 16 -6.52 -6.64 -11.80
CA ASP A 16 -6.39 -8.04 -11.41
C ASP A 16 -4.91 -8.44 -11.25
N ARG A 17 -4.08 -8.11 -12.24
CA ARG A 17 -2.64 -8.41 -12.24
C ARG A 17 -1.90 -7.62 -11.16
N TRP A 18 -2.21 -6.33 -11.06
CA TRP A 18 -1.64 -5.47 -10.03
C TRP A 18 -2.04 -5.98 -8.65
N ALA A 19 -3.30 -6.34 -8.39
CA ALA A 19 -3.72 -6.90 -7.11
C ALA A 19 -3.02 -8.24 -6.78
N ALA A 20 -2.68 -9.03 -7.80
CA ALA A 20 -1.94 -10.29 -7.66
C ALA A 20 -0.46 -10.13 -7.32
N GLY A 21 0.06 -8.90 -7.23
CA GLY A 21 1.45 -8.63 -6.88
C GLY A 21 2.34 -8.26 -8.06
N GLU A 22 1.83 -8.20 -9.29
CA GLU A 22 2.65 -7.88 -10.46
C GLU A 22 3.18 -6.44 -10.42
N PRO A 23 4.43 -6.21 -10.88
CA PRO A 23 5.11 -4.92 -10.84
C PRO A 23 4.63 -4.00 -11.98
N LEU A 24 3.36 -3.61 -11.96
CA LEU A 24 2.75 -2.78 -13.00
C LEU A 24 2.75 -1.31 -12.61
N ASP A 25 3.06 -0.44 -13.57
CA ASP A 25 3.05 1.01 -13.40
C ASP A 25 1.64 1.58 -13.68
N PRO A 26 0.98 2.22 -12.69
CA PRO A 26 -0.29 2.88 -12.89
C PRO A 26 -0.26 4.02 -13.93
N ALA A 27 0.90 4.57 -14.27
CA ALA A 27 1.04 5.58 -15.31
C ALA A 27 0.78 5.04 -16.73
N ALA A 28 0.82 3.72 -16.91
CA ALA A 28 0.51 3.05 -18.18
C ALA A 28 -1.01 2.91 -18.42
N LEU A 29 -1.86 3.26 -17.44
CA LEU A 29 -3.31 3.17 -17.57
C LEU A 29 -3.86 4.27 -18.49
N PRO A 30 -4.85 3.96 -19.34
CA PRO A 30 -5.52 4.99 -20.12
C PRO A 30 -6.30 5.92 -19.18
N PRO A 31 -6.23 7.26 -19.37
CA PRO A 31 -6.99 8.20 -18.57
C PRO A 31 -8.48 7.98 -18.79
N LEU A 32 -9.24 8.08 -17.70
CA LEU A 32 -10.69 7.96 -17.73
C LEU A 32 -11.33 9.33 -17.52
N THR A 33 -12.27 9.65 -18.40
CA THR A 33 -13.17 10.79 -18.31
C THR A 33 -14.58 10.29 -17.96
N PRO A 34 -15.41 11.09 -17.26
CA PRO A 34 -16.76 10.66 -16.86
C PRO A 34 -17.63 10.11 -18.01
N ASP A 35 -17.42 10.59 -19.23
CA ASP A 35 -18.16 10.18 -20.44
C ASP A 35 -17.67 8.85 -21.05
N ASP A 36 -16.52 8.32 -20.62
CA ASP A 36 -15.93 7.09 -21.17
C ASP A 36 -16.67 5.82 -20.77
N LEU A 37 -17.48 5.86 -19.71
CA LEU A 37 -18.17 4.72 -19.15
C LEU A 37 -19.62 5.06 -18.79
N THR A 38 -20.50 4.06 -18.88
CA THR A 38 -21.87 4.18 -18.33
C THR A 38 -21.83 4.23 -16.80
N GLY A 39 -22.89 4.75 -16.16
CA GLY A 39 -22.98 4.82 -14.70
C GLY A 39 -22.71 3.47 -14.00
N ASP A 40 -23.33 2.40 -14.48
CA ASP A 40 -23.12 1.04 -13.93
C ASP A 40 -21.67 0.56 -14.12
N SER A 41 -21.06 0.85 -15.27
CA SER A 41 -19.65 0.51 -15.53
C SER A 41 -18.70 1.28 -14.62
N TRP A 42 -19.03 2.54 -14.33
CA TRP A 42 -18.28 3.38 -13.39
C TRP A 42 -18.33 2.84 -11.97
N GLU A 43 -19.52 2.49 -11.48
CA GLU A 43 -19.67 1.92 -10.14
C GLU A 43 -18.88 0.62 -10.00
N ARG A 44 -19.03 -0.29 -10.98
CA ARG A 44 -18.27 -1.56 -11.01
C ARG A 44 -16.77 -1.34 -11.04
N LEU A 45 -16.29 -0.36 -11.80
CA LEU A 45 -14.87 -0.05 -11.86
C LEU A 45 -14.37 0.52 -10.53
N ALA A 46 -15.12 1.44 -9.91
CA ALA A 46 -14.78 1.99 -8.61
C ALA A 46 -14.71 0.88 -7.54
N THR A 47 -15.68 -0.04 -7.49
CA THR A 47 -15.62 -1.22 -6.61
C THR A 47 -14.35 -2.03 -6.87
N ARG A 48 -14.02 -2.31 -8.14
CA ARG A 48 -12.85 -3.11 -8.49
C ARG A 48 -11.52 -2.45 -8.11
N ILE A 49 -11.42 -1.12 -8.24
CA ILE A 49 -10.26 -0.36 -7.78
C ILE A 49 -10.15 -0.47 -6.25
N GLY A 50 -11.26 -0.26 -5.53
CA GLY A 50 -11.32 -0.43 -4.08
C GLY A 50 -10.84 -1.82 -3.64
N ASP A 51 -11.38 -2.88 -4.26
CA ASP A 51 -10.99 -4.26 -3.97
C ASP A 51 -9.51 -4.53 -4.24
N ALA A 52 -8.97 -4.00 -5.34
CA ALA A 52 -7.55 -4.15 -5.67
C ALA A 52 -6.66 -3.45 -4.62
N LEU A 53 -6.99 -2.22 -4.24
CA LEU A 53 -6.29 -1.47 -3.19
C LEU A 53 -6.35 -2.22 -1.86
N SER A 54 -7.54 -2.69 -1.45
CA SER A 54 -7.73 -3.46 -0.22
C SER A 54 -6.91 -4.75 -0.22
N ARG A 55 -6.86 -5.49 -1.33
CA ARG A 55 -6.04 -6.71 -1.44
C ARG A 55 -4.55 -6.42 -1.28
N ARG A 56 -4.03 -5.38 -1.93
CA ARG A 56 -2.63 -4.98 -1.79
C ARG A 56 -2.28 -4.47 -0.39
N LEU A 57 -3.18 -3.70 0.23
CA LEU A 57 -3.02 -3.28 1.63
C LEU A 57 -3.03 -4.48 2.58
N GLN A 58 -3.88 -5.47 2.34
CA GLN A 58 -3.90 -6.69 3.15
C GLN A 58 -2.60 -7.47 3.00
N ALA A 59 -2.16 -7.75 1.77
CA ALA A 59 -0.90 -8.44 1.51
C ALA A 59 0.31 -7.71 2.12
N TRP A 60 0.33 -6.38 2.05
CA TRP A 60 1.32 -5.55 2.73
C TRP A 60 1.28 -5.72 4.26
N SER A 61 0.09 -5.68 4.86
CA SER A 61 -0.09 -5.85 6.30
C SER A 61 0.33 -7.24 6.78
N ASP A 62 0.09 -8.27 5.97
CA ASP A 62 0.46 -9.65 6.27
C ASP A 62 1.99 -9.81 6.27
N VAL A 63 2.67 -9.25 5.27
CA VAL A 63 4.15 -9.25 5.21
C VAL A 63 4.74 -8.46 6.37
N LEU A 64 4.21 -7.27 6.67
CA LEU A 64 4.65 -6.47 7.81
C LEU A 64 4.52 -7.28 9.11
N THR A 65 3.36 -7.88 9.35
CA THR A 65 3.10 -8.70 10.54
C THR A 65 4.08 -9.88 10.64
N ASN A 66 4.31 -10.58 9.53
CA ASN A 66 5.26 -11.67 9.47
C ASN A 66 6.70 -11.22 9.78
N ASP A 67 7.18 -10.17 9.13
CA ASP A 67 8.52 -9.62 9.33
C ASP A 67 8.73 -9.15 10.79
N MET A 68 7.70 -8.56 11.39
CA MET A 68 7.73 -8.14 12.79
C MET A 68 7.72 -9.33 13.76
N SER A 69 6.98 -10.40 13.45
CA SER A 69 6.93 -11.61 14.28
C SER A 69 8.24 -12.41 14.28
N THR A 70 9.01 -12.31 13.19
CA THR A 70 10.31 -12.97 13.04
C THR A 70 11.48 -12.11 13.51
N ALA A 71 11.23 -10.85 13.90
CA ALA A 71 12.25 -9.95 14.39
C ALA A 71 12.73 -10.37 15.79
N VAL A 72 14.01 -10.73 15.90
CA VAL A 72 14.64 -11.18 17.15
C VAL A 72 14.89 -10.02 18.12
N ASP A 73 15.06 -8.80 17.61
CA ASP A 73 15.38 -7.61 18.39
C ASP A 73 14.67 -6.34 17.87
N ASP A 74 14.83 -5.23 18.60
CA ASP A 74 14.21 -3.94 18.25
C ASP A 74 14.77 -3.37 16.93
N PHE A 75 16.01 -3.72 16.57
CA PHE A 75 16.63 -3.29 15.32
C PHE A 75 15.99 -3.99 14.11
N GLY A 76 15.73 -5.29 14.21
CA GLY A 76 14.97 -6.07 13.24
C GLY A 76 13.55 -5.53 13.07
N TYR A 77 12.93 -5.10 14.17
CA TYR A 77 11.60 -4.48 14.15
C TYR A 77 11.60 -3.13 13.41
N GLY A 78 12.58 -2.26 13.68
CA GLY A 78 12.77 -1.01 12.96
C GLY A 78 13.01 -1.23 11.46
N ARG A 79 13.82 -2.23 11.11
CA ARG A 79 14.07 -2.62 9.71
C ARG A 79 12.80 -3.12 9.00
N ALA A 80 11.97 -3.91 9.68
CA ALA A 80 10.69 -4.39 9.13
C ALA A 80 9.78 -3.19 8.78
N LEU A 81 9.66 -2.23 9.69
CA LEU A 81 8.89 -1.00 9.47
C LEU A 81 9.46 -0.16 8.32
N GLN A 82 10.79 0.00 8.27
CA GLN A 82 11.44 0.74 7.20
C GLN A 82 11.17 0.12 5.82
N ARG A 83 11.27 -1.21 5.69
CA ARG A 83 10.99 -1.94 4.44
C ARG A 83 9.53 -1.86 4.03
N ALA A 84 8.62 -1.88 5.01
CA ALA A 84 7.19 -1.77 4.78
C ALA A 84 6.75 -0.40 4.23
N ARG A 85 7.57 0.65 4.34
CA ARG A 85 7.22 1.99 3.80
C ARG A 85 7.17 2.03 2.28
N ALA A 86 8.11 1.38 1.60
CA ALA A 86 8.21 1.47 0.15
C ALA A 86 6.93 0.96 -0.56
N PRO A 87 6.40 -0.24 -0.25
CA PRO A 87 5.13 -0.73 -0.79
C PRO A 87 3.96 0.27 -0.75
N LEU A 88 3.85 1.03 0.34
CA LEU A 88 2.78 2.01 0.52
C LEU A 88 2.82 3.11 -0.54
N ALA A 89 4.01 3.50 -1.02
CA ALA A 89 4.14 4.51 -2.07
C ALA A 89 3.46 4.06 -3.39
N GLY A 90 3.58 2.77 -3.74
CA GLY A 90 2.97 2.22 -4.95
C GLY A 90 1.46 2.05 -4.84
N ILE A 91 0.98 1.66 -3.66
CA ILE A 91 -0.46 1.62 -3.35
C ILE A 91 -1.06 3.03 -3.43
N ARG A 92 -0.39 4.03 -2.84
CA ARG A 92 -0.78 5.45 -2.98
C ARG A 92 -0.68 5.93 -4.42
N GLY A 93 0.30 5.46 -5.18
CA GLY A 93 0.48 5.76 -6.61
C GLY A 93 -0.72 5.36 -7.46
N LEU A 94 -1.28 4.16 -7.24
CA LEU A 94 -2.52 3.75 -7.92
C LEU A 94 -3.72 4.59 -7.46
N ALA A 95 -3.86 4.81 -6.15
CA ALA A 95 -4.97 5.58 -5.59
C ALA A 95 -4.99 7.04 -6.08
N ALA A 96 -3.81 7.60 -6.38
CA ALA A 96 -3.62 8.97 -6.81
C ALA A 96 -3.27 9.11 -8.31
N THR A 97 -3.48 8.07 -9.12
CA THR A 97 -3.07 8.09 -10.53
C THR A 97 -3.80 9.19 -11.30
N PRO A 98 -3.12 9.96 -12.19
CA PRO A 98 -3.76 10.96 -13.04
C PRO A 98 -4.74 10.34 -14.05
N ALA A 99 -4.71 9.01 -14.20
CA ALA A 99 -5.67 8.30 -15.04
C ALA A 99 -7.07 8.20 -14.41
N LEU A 100 -7.24 8.55 -13.12
CA LEU A 100 -8.54 8.62 -12.45
C LEU A 100 -9.09 10.05 -12.43
N PRO A 101 -10.43 10.20 -12.43
CA PRO A 101 -11.07 11.47 -12.09
C PRO A 101 -10.60 11.99 -10.72
N PRO A 102 -10.34 13.30 -10.56
CA PRO A 102 -9.79 13.88 -9.34
C PRO A 102 -10.57 13.54 -8.06
N GLU A 103 -11.90 13.51 -8.14
CA GLU A 103 -12.78 13.23 -7.02
C GLU A 103 -12.66 11.79 -6.53
N LEU A 104 -12.48 10.86 -7.47
CA LEU A 104 -12.34 9.44 -7.16
C LEU A 104 -10.93 9.13 -6.63
N SER A 105 -9.91 9.75 -7.24
CA SER A 105 -8.53 9.74 -6.77
C SER A 105 -8.42 10.24 -5.32
N ALA A 106 -9.03 11.38 -5.00
CA ALA A 106 -9.04 11.92 -3.65
C ALA A 106 -9.70 10.97 -2.63
N LYS A 107 -10.81 10.33 -2.99
CA LYS A 107 -11.50 9.35 -2.12
C LYS A 107 -10.64 8.12 -1.84
N PHE A 108 -10.02 7.54 -2.88
CA PHE A 108 -9.17 6.37 -2.70
C PHE A 108 -7.90 6.71 -1.93
N LEU A 109 -7.25 7.84 -2.22
CA LEU A 109 -6.08 8.28 -1.49
C LEU A 109 -6.39 8.50 0.00
N ALA A 110 -7.53 9.13 0.32
CA ALA A 110 -7.98 9.31 1.69
C ALA A 110 -8.23 7.97 2.41
N ALA A 111 -8.81 6.98 1.72
CA ALA A 111 -9.03 5.65 2.26
C ALA A 111 -7.71 4.91 2.54
N VAL A 112 -6.76 4.95 1.60
CA VAL A 112 -5.42 4.36 1.76
C VAL A 112 -4.68 5.02 2.92
N ASP A 113 -4.63 6.36 2.96
CA ASP A 113 -3.96 7.10 4.02
C ASP A 113 -4.63 6.84 5.39
N GLY A 114 -5.95 6.69 5.43
CA GLY A 114 -6.69 6.27 6.62
C GLY A 114 -6.23 4.91 7.15
N LYS A 115 -6.14 3.90 6.26
CA LYS A 115 -5.66 2.56 6.64
C LYS A 115 -4.22 2.56 7.14
N ILE A 116 -3.34 3.38 6.55
CA ILE A 116 -1.96 3.55 7.01
C ILE A 116 -1.93 4.11 8.43
N ARG A 117 -2.72 5.16 8.72
CA ARG A 117 -2.82 5.74 10.07
C ARG A 117 -3.39 4.76 11.08
N ASP A 118 -4.41 3.99 10.70
CA ASP A 118 -4.99 2.97 11.58
C ASP A 118 -3.98 1.87 11.91
N THR A 119 -3.20 1.42 10.94
CA THR A 119 -2.14 0.43 11.17
C THR A 119 -1.05 1.00 12.09
N GLN A 120 -0.62 2.25 11.87
CA GLN A 120 0.32 2.94 12.77
C GLN A 120 -0.21 2.99 14.21
N ARG A 121 -1.49 3.35 14.41
CA ARG A 121 -2.12 3.39 15.73
C ARG A 121 -2.15 2.00 16.37
N GLN A 122 -2.48 0.96 15.62
CA GLN A 122 -2.48 -0.43 16.13
C GLN A 122 -1.11 -0.89 16.60
N LEU A 123 -0.03 -0.46 15.93
CA LEU A 123 1.34 -0.74 16.37
C LEU A 123 1.67 -0.04 17.69
N GLU A 124 1.27 1.22 17.84
CA GLU A 124 1.47 1.98 19.07
C GLU A 124 0.66 1.38 20.23
N GLU A 125 -0.59 0.97 19.98
CA GLU A 125 -1.44 0.26 20.94
C GLU A 125 -0.86 -1.09 21.36
N GLN A 126 -0.20 -1.83 20.45
CA GLN A 126 0.49 -3.08 20.78
C GLN A 126 1.61 -2.86 21.80
N VAL A 127 2.42 -1.81 21.64
CA VAL A 127 3.49 -1.52 22.59
C VAL A 127 2.94 -1.07 23.94
N GLU A 128 1.82 -0.32 23.93
CA GLU A 128 1.12 0.04 25.16
C GLU A 128 0.52 -1.18 25.89
N ARG A 129 0.15 -2.24 25.16
CA ARG A 129 -0.21 -3.54 25.78
C ARG A 129 0.99 -4.19 26.44
N LEU A 130 2.15 -4.26 25.78
CA LEU A 130 3.39 -4.80 26.39
C LEU A 130 3.73 -4.09 27.71
N ARG A 131 3.54 -2.76 27.76
CA ARG A 131 3.72 -1.97 28.98
C ARG A 131 2.79 -2.42 30.11
N ARG A 132 1.52 -2.69 29.80
CA ARG A 132 0.51 -3.17 30.76
C ARG A 132 0.75 -4.60 31.20
N ASP A 133 1.30 -5.44 30.32
CA ASP A 133 1.61 -6.85 30.58
C ASP A 133 2.90 -7.03 31.42
N GLY A 134 3.53 -5.93 31.85
CA GLY A 134 4.68 -5.96 32.74
C GLY A 134 6.02 -6.20 32.05
N VAL A 135 6.09 -6.04 30.72
CA VAL A 135 7.37 -6.10 29.99
C VAL A 135 8.34 -5.04 30.53
N PRO A 136 9.63 -5.35 30.75
CA PRO A 136 10.60 -4.41 31.27
C PRO A 136 10.62 -3.08 30.50
N ARG A 137 10.57 -1.97 31.25
CA ARG A 137 10.51 -0.61 30.71
C ARG A 137 11.55 -0.30 29.62
N PRO A 138 12.84 -0.70 29.73
CA PRO A 138 13.81 -0.45 28.67
C PRO A 138 13.44 -1.08 27.33
N ILE A 139 12.82 -2.26 27.34
CA ILE A 139 12.38 -2.96 26.13
C ILE A 139 11.19 -2.24 25.48
N VAL A 140 10.23 -1.80 26.30
CA VAL A 140 9.07 -1.03 25.83
C VAL A 140 9.52 0.30 25.20
N GLU A 141 10.43 1.02 25.85
CA GLU A 141 10.96 2.30 25.35
C GLU A 141 11.77 2.13 24.06
N ALA A 142 12.58 1.06 23.95
CA ALA A 142 13.31 0.73 22.73
C ALA A 142 12.34 0.43 21.57
N ARG A 143 11.28 -0.35 21.82
CA ARG A 143 10.24 -0.64 20.82
C ARG A 143 9.49 0.61 20.36
N LEU A 144 9.10 1.48 21.30
CA LEU A 144 8.46 2.76 20.99
C LEU A 144 9.37 3.65 20.14
N ARG A 145 10.66 3.72 20.47
CA ARG A 145 11.65 4.47 19.68
C ARG A 145 11.75 3.91 18.27
N ALA A 146 11.87 2.59 18.12
CA ALA A 146 11.93 1.94 16.80
C ALA A 146 10.69 2.27 15.94
N ILE A 147 9.49 2.29 16.52
CA ILE A 147 8.25 2.69 15.81
C ILE A 147 8.28 4.17 15.44
N ARG A 148 8.68 5.06 16.34
CA ARG A 148 8.71 6.51 16.09
C ARG A 148 9.71 6.90 15.02
N ASP A 149 10.89 6.28 15.02
CA ASP A 149 11.92 6.52 14.01
C ASP A 149 11.50 5.95 12.64
N ASN A 150 10.64 4.91 12.64
CA ASN A 150 10.19 4.19 11.45
C ASN A 150 8.68 4.30 11.18
N GLN A 151 8.05 5.43 11.52
CA GLN A 151 6.63 5.71 11.25
C GLN A 151 6.19 5.36 9.82
N LEU A 152 5.10 4.60 9.71
CA LEU A 152 4.49 4.25 8.41
C LEU A 152 3.85 5.48 7.75
N THR A 153 3.35 6.42 8.55
CA THR A 153 2.74 7.67 8.10
C THR A 153 3.70 8.57 7.34
N THR A 154 5.03 8.40 7.47
CA THR A 154 6.01 9.07 6.60
C THR A 154 5.71 8.83 5.11
N ALA A 155 5.20 7.64 4.77
CA ALA A 155 4.81 7.33 3.40
C ALA A 155 3.65 8.20 2.88
N THR A 156 2.92 8.91 3.76
CA THR A 156 1.80 9.81 3.39
C THR A 156 2.24 11.23 3.05
N HIS A 157 3.46 11.64 3.42
CA HIS A 157 3.93 13.02 3.28
C HIS A 157 4.69 13.31 1.97
N GLY A 158 5.07 12.27 1.22
CA GLY A 158 5.68 12.42 -0.10
C GLY A 158 4.67 12.35 -1.25
N PRO A 159 5.01 12.88 -2.45
CA PRO A 159 4.19 12.67 -3.64
C PRO A 159 4.05 11.16 -3.91
N PRO A 160 2.87 10.69 -4.33
CA PRO A 160 2.70 9.31 -4.78
C PRO A 160 3.70 9.03 -5.91
N VAL A 161 4.52 8.00 -5.76
CA VAL A 161 5.52 7.64 -6.77
C VAL A 161 4.90 6.61 -7.71
N ALA A 162 4.93 6.89 -9.02
CA ALA A 162 4.61 5.92 -10.05
C ALA A 162 5.78 4.91 -10.18
N GLY A 163 5.47 3.62 -10.13
CA GLY A 163 6.46 2.52 -10.19
C GLY A 163 6.21 1.41 -9.17
N ASP A 164 6.99 0.32 -9.25
CA ASP A 164 6.86 -0.84 -8.35
C ASP A 164 7.84 -0.80 -7.17
N PRO A 165 7.40 -0.36 -5.99
CA PRO A 165 8.20 -0.47 -4.78
C PRO A 165 8.14 -1.86 -4.14
N TRP A 166 7.28 -2.77 -4.59
CA TRP A 166 7.20 -4.13 -4.04
C TRP A 166 8.44 -4.95 -4.43
N ALA A 167 8.89 -4.91 -5.69
CA ALA A 167 10.16 -5.52 -6.10
C ALA A 167 11.38 -4.87 -5.46
N ALA A 168 11.35 -3.55 -5.23
CA ALA A 168 12.43 -2.83 -4.56
C ALA A 168 12.53 -3.19 -3.06
N ALA A 169 11.38 -3.37 -2.38
CA ALA A 169 11.32 -3.67 -0.94
C ALA A 169 11.65 -5.13 -0.61
N HIS A 170 11.30 -6.07 -1.49
CA HIS A 170 11.47 -7.52 -1.26
C HIS A 170 12.70 -8.11 -1.96
N GLY A 171 13.50 -7.27 -2.61
CA GLY A 171 14.72 -7.66 -3.29
C GLY A 171 14.43 -8.40 -4.60
N ALA A 172 14.72 -7.74 -5.72
CA ALA A 172 15.07 -8.43 -6.95
C ALA A 172 16.15 -9.48 -6.62
N ARG A 173 15.75 -10.77 -6.54
CA ARG A 173 16.70 -11.88 -6.59
C ARG A 173 17.43 -11.76 -7.91
N ARG A 174 18.60 -11.12 -7.92
CA ARG A 174 19.51 -11.10 -9.07
C ARG A 174 19.78 -12.56 -9.42
N ARG A 175 19.17 -13.02 -10.50
CA ARG A 175 19.59 -14.24 -11.20
C ARG A 175 20.97 -13.91 -11.75
N ILE A 176 22.02 -14.26 -11.01
CA ILE A 176 23.35 -14.36 -11.58
C ILE A 176 23.27 -15.57 -12.50
N VAL A 177 23.05 -15.30 -13.78
CA VAL A 177 23.27 -16.30 -14.83
C VAL A 177 24.79 -16.40 -14.95
N SER A 178 25.32 -17.55 -14.55
CA SER A 178 26.70 -17.98 -14.80
C SER A 178 26.92 -18.28 -16.28
#